data_AF-A0A0S8ANU6-F1
#
_entry.id   AF-A0A0S8ANU6-F1
#
_cell.length_a   1.000
_cell.length_b   1.000
_cell.length_c   1.000
_cell.angle_alpha   90.00
_cell.angle_beta   90.00
_cell.angle_gamma   90.00
#
_symmetry.space_group_name_H-M   'P 1'
#
loop_
_entity.id
_entity.type
_entity.pdbx_description
1 polymer ?
#
loop_
_entity_poly.entity_id
_entity_poly.type
_entity_poly.pdbx_seq_one_letter_code
_entity_poly.pdbx_strand_id
1 'polypeptide(L)'
;MAFIFNLTAFFIFLRPKTRENYFTLNLACVLIITGVYIEKGMGLIIPGFIPDTLGEIFEYAPSGLEKRVALGIWAFGALFFTLFLKFALPVYTGELRFKSSSPDKKK
;
A
#
# COMPACT_ATOMS: atom_id res chain seq x y z
N MET A 1 -11.16 10.14 13.56
CA MET A 1 -10.31 8.96 13.85
C MET A 1 -9.16 8.80 12.85
N ALA A 2 -9.39 8.77 11.53
CA ALA A 2 -8.33 8.64 10.51
C ALA A 2 -7.19 9.66 10.66
N PHE A 3 -7.53 10.93 10.88
CA PHE A 3 -6.56 12.00 11.11
C PHE A 3 -5.62 11.75 12.31
N ILE A 4 -6.16 11.19 13.41
CA ILE A 4 -5.39 10.88 14.61
C ILE A 4 -4.39 9.75 14.33
N PHE A 5 -4.78 8.75 13.54
CA PHE A 5 -3.89 7.66 13.14
C PHE A 5 -2.77 8.16 12.23
N ASN A 6 -3.09 9.02 11.26
CA ASN A 6 -2.10 9.61 10.37
C ASN A 6 -1.12 10.51 11.12
N LEU A 7 -1.60 11.36 12.04
CA LEU A 7 -0.75 12.19 12.89
C LEU A 7 0.15 11.35 13.79
N THR A 8 -0.41 10.34 14.46
CA THR A 8 0.37 9.46 15.35
C THR A 8 1.47 8.74 14.57
N ALA A 9 1.15 8.19 13.39
CA ALA A 9 2.13 7.55 12.52
C ALA A 9 3.20 8.56 12.04
N PHE A 10 2.80 9.79 11.69
CA PHE A 10 3.73 10.85 11.30
C PHE A 10 4.75 11.18 12.40
N PHE A 11 4.31 11.35 13.65
CA PHE A 11 5.21 11.61 14.77
C PHE A 11 6.15 10.43 15.07
N ILE A 12 5.66 9.20 14.91
CA ILE A 12 6.48 7.99 15.03
C ILE A 12 7.55 7.95 13.94
N PHE A 13 7.22 8.26 12.69
CA PHE A 13 8.17 8.31 11.58
C PHE A 13 9.15 9.49 11.67
N LEU A 14 8.82 10.57 12.39
CA LEU A 14 9.70 11.72 12.56
C LEU A 14 10.84 11.43 13.54
N ARG A 15 10.62 10.56 14.54
CA ARG A 15 11.64 10.22 15.54
C ARG A 15 12.58 9.12 15.05
N PRO A 16 13.90 9.37 14.89
CA PRO A 16 14.85 8.38 14.36
C PRO A 16 14.95 7.12 15.25
N LYS A 17 14.97 7.29 16.57
CA LYS A 17 14.96 6.17 17.54
C LYS A 17 13.79 5.21 17.37
N THR A 18 12.67 5.71 16.84
CA THR A 18 11.44 4.94 16.67
C THR A 18 11.38 4.28 15.29
N ARG A 19 12.08 4.83 14.29
CA ARG A 19 12.25 4.22 12.96
C ARG A 19 13.21 3.03 12.96
N GLU A 20 14.24 3.07 13.81
CA GLU A 20 15.25 2.01 13.90
C GLU A 20 14.74 0.76 14.63
N ASN A 21 13.67 0.89 15.41
CA ASN A 21 13.03 -0.25 16.06
C ASN A 21 11.99 -0.89 15.14
N TYR A 22 12.24 -2.13 14.70
CA TYR A 22 11.33 -2.89 13.81
C TYR A 22 9.89 -2.98 14.35
N PHE A 23 9.71 -3.11 15.67
CA PHE A 23 8.37 -3.20 16.25
C PHE A 23 7.58 -1.90 16.05
N THR A 24 8.19 -0.75 16.39
CA THR A 24 7.49 0.53 16.28
C THR A 24 7.37 1.01 14.84
N LEU A 25 8.32 0.65 13.97
CA LEU A 25 8.23 0.90 12.54
C LEU A 25 7.02 0.17 11.91
N ASN A 26 6.86 -1.13 12.20
CA ASN A 26 5.73 -1.90 11.70
C ASN A 26 4.39 -1.37 12.21
N LEU A 27 4.33 -0.97 13.49
CA LEU A 27 3.14 -0.32 14.05
C LEU A 27 2.79 0.97 13.30
N ALA A 28 3.78 1.82 13.02
CA ALA A 28 3.59 3.05 12.26
C ALA A 28 3.06 2.79 10.85
N CYS A 29 3.61 1.77 10.17
CA CYS A 29 3.16 1.35 8.84
C CYS A 29 1.69 0.88 8.85
N VAL A 30 1.27 0.11 9.84
CA VAL A 30 -0.13 -0.33 9.94
C VAL A 30 -1.04 0.87 10.21
N LEU A 31 -0.66 1.75 11.15
CA LEU A 31 -1.45 2.94 11.49
C LEU A 31 -1.65 3.87 10.30
N ILE A 32 -0.59 4.15 9.52
CA ILE A 32 -0.68 5.01 8.35
C ILE A 32 -1.54 4.36 7.24
N ILE A 33 -1.38 3.05 6.99
CA ILE A 33 -2.17 2.33 5.98
C ILE A 33 -3.65 2.37 6.35
N THR A 34 -4.00 2.06 7.61
CA THR A 34 -5.38 2.11 8.08
C THR A 34 -5.94 3.53 8.07
N GLY A 35 -5.14 4.52 8.48
CA GLY A 35 -5.54 5.94 8.46
C GLY A 35 -5.89 6.42 7.06
N VAL A 36 -5.01 6.18 6.08
CA VAL A 36 -5.23 6.51 4.67
C VAL A 36 -6.41 5.73 4.09
N TYR A 37 -6.56 4.45 4.41
CA TYR A 37 -7.67 3.65 3.92
C TYR A 37 -9.03 4.17 4.40
N ILE A 38 -9.13 4.65 5.64
CA ILE A 38 -10.37 5.25 6.14
C ILE A 38 -10.62 6.60 5.45
N GLU A 39 -9.60 7.46 5.34
CA GLU A 39 -9.75 8.81 4.78
C GLU A 39 -10.04 8.81 3.28
N LYS A 40 -9.30 8.00 2.52
CA LYS A 40 -9.37 7.99 1.04
C LYS A 40 -10.11 6.79 0.48
N GLY A 41 -10.07 5.64 1.14
CA GLY A 41 -10.85 4.48 0.73
C GLY A 41 -12.32 4.70 1.08
N MET A 42 -12.67 4.47 2.36
CA MET A 42 -14.06 4.56 2.80
C MET A 42 -14.64 5.98 2.67
N GLY A 43 -13.85 7.01 2.98
CA GLY A 43 -14.28 8.41 2.96
C GLY A 43 -14.60 8.98 1.58
N LEU A 44 -14.05 8.43 0.48
CA LEU A 44 -14.40 8.84 -0.89
C LEU A 44 -15.51 7.98 -1.50
N ILE A 45 -15.63 6.73 -1.06
CA ILE A 45 -16.68 5.81 -1.52
C ILE A 45 -18.06 6.36 -1.11
N ILE A 46 -18.27 6.65 0.17
CA ILE A 46 -19.59 7.06 0.70
C ILE A 46 -20.19 8.29 -0.03
N PRO A 47 -19.49 9.43 -0.18
CA PRO A 47 -20.01 10.57 -0.95
C PRO A 47 -20.04 10.32 -2.46
N GLY A 48 -19.32 9.32 -2.97
CA GLY A 48 -19.43 8.91 -4.38
C GLY A 48 -20.71 8.15 -4.69
N PHE A 49 -21.33 7.54 -3.68
CA PHE A 49 -22.59 6.80 -3.79
C PHE A 49 -23.81 7.61 -3.28
N ILE A 50 -23.59 8.77 -2.65
CA ILE A 50 -24.65 9.62 -2.10
C ILE A 50 -24.44 11.06 -2.62
N PRO A 51 -25.41 11.67 -3.33
CA PRO A 51 -26.73 11.15 -3.68
C PRO A 51 -26.69 10.08 -4.76
N ASP A 52 -27.69 9.20 -4.79
CA ASP A 52 -27.82 8.24 -5.88
C ASP A 52 -28.07 8.99 -7.20
N THR A 53 -27.85 8.32 -8.33
CA THR A 53 -28.03 8.84 -9.70
C THR A 53 -29.43 9.43 -9.96
N LEU A 54 -30.42 8.99 -9.19
CA LEU A 54 -31.81 9.49 -9.22
C LEU A 54 -32.08 10.65 -8.25
N GLY A 55 -31.08 11.10 -7.50
CA GLY A 55 -31.18 12.20 -6.53
C GLY A 55 -31.77 11.80 -5.16
N GLU A 56 -32.07 10.52 -4.96
CA GLU A 56 -32.58 10.00 -3.69
C GLU A 56 -31.43 9.79 -2.70
N ILE A 57 -31.66 10.17 -1.45
CA ILE A 57 -30.68 10.03 -0.36
C ILE A 57 -30.94 8.70 0.33
N PHE A 58 -30.25 7.65 -0.13
CA PHE A 58 -30.20 6.38 0.57
C PHE A 58 -28.93 6.27 1.39
N GLU A 59 -29.04 5.71 2.59
CA GLU A 59 -27.91 5.47 3.45
C GLU A 59 -27.16 4.22 2.96
N TYR A 60 -25.97 4.41 2.38
CA TYR A 60 -25.16 3.31 1.86
C TYR A 60 -24.42 2.59 3.00
N ALA A 61 -24.72 1.30 3.16
CA ALA A 61 -23.97 0.40 4.04
C ALA A 61 -23.34 -0.73 3.22
N PRO A 62 -22.00 -0.91 3.26
CA PRO A 62 -21.33 -1.91 2.45
C PRO A 62 -21.77 -3.32 2.82
N SER A 63 -22.22 -4.05 1.81
CA SER A 63 -22.64 -5.44 1.88
C SER A 63 -21.47 -6.39 2.15
N GLY A 64 -21.79 -7.62 2.58
CA GLY A 64 -20.78 -8.65 2.79
C GLY A 64 -20.05 -9.08 1.51
N LEU A 65 -20.70 -8.94 0.35
CA LEU A 65 -20.08 -9.21 -0.96
C LEU A 65 -19.04 -8.14 -1.30
N GLU A 66 -19.37 -6.86 -1.13
CA GLU A 66 -18.45 -5.75 -1.41
C GLU A 66 -17.19 -5.84 -0.57
N LYS A 67 -17.31 -6.19 0.71
CA LYS A 67 -16.14 -6.41 1.58
C LYS A 67 -15.23 -7.54 1.07
N ARG A 68 -15.81 -8.65 0.62
CA ARG A 68 -15.04 -9.79 0.07
C ARG A 68 -14.35 -9.44 -1.23
N VAL A 69 -15.02 -8.71 -2.12
CA VAL A 69 -14.44 -8.22 -3.37
C VAL A 69 -13.30 -7.25 -3.08
N ALA A 70 -13.48 -6.30 -2.15
CA ALA A 70 -12.43 -5.37 -1.72
C ALA A 70 -11.20 -6.11 -1.18
N LEU A 71 -11.40 -7.11 -0.30
CA LEU A 71 -10.31 -7.95 0.20
C LEU A 71 -9.61 -8.73 -0.93
N GLY A 72 -10.37 -9.22 -1.92
CA GLY A 72 -9.82 -9.88 -3.11
C GLY A 72 -8.93 -8.96 -3.94
N ILE A 73 -9.32 -7.71 -4.14
CA ILE A 73 -8.52 -6.70 -4.85
C ILE A 73 -7.19 -6.43 -4.11
N TRP A 74 -7.24 -6.30 -2.78
CA TRP A 74 -6.03 -6.14 -1.97
C TRP A 74 -5.10 -7.37 -2.04
N ALA A 75 -5.66 -8.57 -1.96
CA ALA A 75 -4.89 -9.81 -2.08
C ALA A 75 -4.24 -9.94 -3.45
N PHE A 76 -4.97 -9.58 -4.52
CA PHE A 76 -4.45 -9.58 -5.87
C PHE A 76 -3.32 -8.55 -6.04
N GLY A 77 -3.47 -7.33 -5.52
CA GLY A 77 -2.40 -6.34 -5.50
C GLY A 77 -1.15 -6.83 -4.77
N ALA A 78 -1.30 -7.47 -3.60
CA ALA A 78 -0.20 -8.06 -2.85
C ALA A 78 0.49 -9.21 -3.60
N LEU A 79 -0.28 -10.03 -4.33
CA LEU A 79 0.26 -11.08 -5.18
C LEU A 79 1.13 -10.48 -6.30
N PHE A 80 0.61 -9.50 -7.04
CA PHE A 80 1.36 -8.83 -8.12
C PHE A 80 2.60 -8.12 -7.60
N PHE A 81 2.49 -7.42 -6.48
CA PHE A 81 3.64 -6.82 -5.81
C PHE A 81 4.73 -7.85 -5.53
N THR A 82 4.36 -9.02 -4.99
CA THR A 82 5.30 -10.09 -4.69
C THR A 82 5.96 -10.65 -5.95
N LEU A 83 5.19 -10.87 -7.01
CA LEU A 83 5.71 -11.35 -8.30
C LEU A 83 6.70 -10.35 -8.93
N PHE A 84 6.35 -9.07 -8.94
CA PHE A 84 7.22 -8.02 -9.47
C PHE A 84 8.46 -7.82 -8.62
N LEU A 85 8.35 -7.88 -7.29
CA LEU A 85 9.49 -7.75 -6.39
C LEU A 85 10.52 -8.87 -6.62
N LYS A 86 10.06 -10.08 -6.93
CA LYS A 86 10.94 -11.21 -7.30
C LYS A 86 11.75 -10.93 -8.58
N PHE A 87 11.19 -10.17 -9.52
CA PHE A 87 11.90 -9.77 -10.74
C PHE A 87 12.74 -8.50 -10.54
N ALA A 88 12.23 -7.51 -9.81
CA ALA A 88 12.89 -6.23 -9.58
C ALA A 88 14.11 -6.35 -8.66
N LEU A 89 14.07 -7.22 -7.64
CA LEU A 89 15.18 -7.45 -6.71
C LEU A 89 16.50 -7.81 -7.42
N PRO A 90 16.60 -8.85 -8.26
CA PRO A 90 17.86 -9.23 -8.91
C PRO A 90 18.37 -8.16 -9.91
N VAL A 91 17.45 -7.34 -10.45
CA VAL A 91 17.82 -6.18 -11.28
C VAL A 91 18.44 -5.09 -10.42
N TYR A 92 17.84 -4.78 -9.27
CA TYR A 92 18.31 -3.75 -8.35
C TYR A 92 19.62 -4.12 -7.64
N THR A 93 19.79 -5.40 -7.26
CA THR A 93 21.03 -5.89 -6.62
C THR A 93 22.20 -6.03 -7.61
N GLY A 94 21.95 -5.90 -8.92
CA GLY A 94 22.99 -5.96 -9.94
C GLY A 94 23.49 -7.38 -10.26
N GLU A 95 22.83 -8.42 -9.73
CA GLU A 95 23.10 -9.84 -10.04
C GLU A 95 22.92 -10.12 -11.54
N LEU A 96 21.99 -9.42 -12.19
CA LEU A 96 21.72 -9.51 -13.64
C LEU A 96 22.54 -8.51 -14.47
N ARG A 97 23.80 -8.24 -14.11
CA ARG A 97 24.73 -7.54 -15.02
C ARG A 97 25.00 -8.45 -16.22
N PHE A 98 24.51 -8.05 -17.40
CA PHE A 98 24.98 -8.59 -18.67
C PHE A 98 26.51 -8.56 -18.66
N LYS A 99 27.15 -9.74 -18.65
CA LYS A 99 28.59 -9.86 -18.90
C LYS A 99 28.80 -9.40 -20.33
N SER A 100 29.13 -8.14 -20.54
CA SER A 100 29.63 -7.67 -21.83
C SER A 100 30.86 -8.52 -22.12
N SER A 101 30.74 -9.41 -23.10
CA SER A 101 31.86 -10.16 -23.66
C SER A 101 32.88 -9.14 -24.16
N SER A 102 33.87 -8.80 -23.35
CA SER A 102 35.07 -8.13 -23.86
C SER A 102 35.69 -9.10 -24.85
N PRO A 103 35.90 -8.71 -26.12
CA PRO A 103 36.62 -9.54 -27.05
C PRO A 103 38.04 -9.73 -26.52
N ASP A 104 38.45 -11.00 -26.54
CA ASP A 104 39.81 -11.50 -26.57
C ASP A 104 40.92 -10.42 -26.62
N LYS A 105 41.70 -10.32 -25.55
CA LYS A 105 43.10 -9.93 -25.69
C LYS A 105 43.99 -11.12 -25.29
N LYS A 106 44.14 -12.04 -26.24
CA LYS A 106 45.39 -12.79 -26.43
C LYS A 106 46.49 -11.81 -26.85
N LYS A 107 47.42 -11.53 -25.95
CA LYS A 107 48.88 -11.56 -26.18
C LYS A 107 49.63 -11.09 -24.93
#